data_AF-A0A7Z9Q0G0-F1
#
_entry.id   AF-A0A7Z9Q0G0-F1
#
_cell.length_a   1.000
_cell.length_b   1.000
_cell.length_c   1.000
_cell.angle_alpha   90.00
_cell.angle_beta   90.00
_cell.angle_gamma   90.00
#
_symmetry.space_group_name_H-M   'P 1'
#
loop_
_entity.id
_entity.type
_entity.pdbx_description
1 polymer ?
#
loop_
_entity_poly.entity_id
_entity_poly.type
_entity_poly.pdbx_seq_one_letter_code
_entity_poly.pdbx_strand_id
1 'polypeptide(L)'
;MLIITLTPLYGCADPTTPTDTSVAQFARDDESGVSIETRIHTDEIILADRIWVDDIATWTVSKQPVFEPRDWVDTQWTVIEETTSPPELRDGVYSIHRRTLIEPFLPGTYTVPASVVRVHRSPDAEPTLVSTKPIEVP
;
A
#
# COMPACT_ATOMS: atom_id res chain seq x y z
N MET A 1 59.20 2.10 28.75
CA MET A 1 58.43 1.33 27.76
C MET A 1 56.97 1.53 28.08
N LEU A 2 56.30 2.38 27.31
CA LEU A 2 54.91 2.80 27.51
C LEU A 2 54.07 2.11 26.42
N ILE A 3 53.10 1.29 26.83
CA ILE A 3 52.17 0.62 25.90
C ILE A 3 50.95 1.54 25.76
N ILE A 4 50.75 2.11 24.58
CA ILE A 4 49.54 2.85 24.22
C ILE A 4 48.63 1.86 23.48
N THR A 5 47.55 1.45 24.15
CA THR A 5 46.48 0.65 23.54
C THR A 5 45.56 1.55 22.72
N LEU A 6 45.45 1.28 21.41
CA LEU A 6 44.40 1.85 20.56
C LEU A 6 43.04 1.28 20.99
N THR A 7 42.14 2.14 21.45
CA THR A 7 40.69 1.87 21.47
C THR A 7 40.11 2.20 20.10
N PRO A 8 39.52 1.26 19.36
CA PRO A 8 38.67 1.61 18.23
C PRO A 8 37.36 2.18 18.78
N LEU A 9 37.12 3.48 18.52
CA LEU A 9 35.81 4.09 18.65
C LEU A 9 34.93 3.55 17.51
N TYR A 10 34.37 2.34 17.70
CA TYR A 10 33.19 1.92 16.95
C TYR A 10 32.00 2.62 17.58
N GLY A 11 31.56 3.70 16.95
CA GLY A 11 30.48 4.52 17.47
C GLY A 11 29.96 5.53 16.45
N CYS A 12 29.80 5.12 15.21
CA CYS A 12 28.73 5.70 14.39
C CYS A 12 27.63 4.64 14.41
N ALA A 13 26.63 4.87 15.27
CA ALA A 13 25.37 4.18 15.15
C ALA A 13 24.93 4.26 13.69
N ASP A 14 24.58 3.12 13.08
CA ASP A 14 23.82 3.15 11.85
C ASP A 14 22.65 4.12 12.07
N PRO A 15 22.38 5.08 11.17
CA PRO A 15 21.10 5.74 11.21
C PRO A 15 20.08 4.61 11.16
N THR A 16 19.35 4.40 12.26
CA THR A 16 18.23 3.47 12.30
C THR A 16 17.41 3.80 11.08
N THR A 17 17.43 2.91 10.08
CA THR A 17 16.52 3.00 8.95
C THR A 17 15.15 3.21 9.58
N PRO A 18 14.38 4.26 9.21
CA PRO A 18 13.04 4.40 9.73
C PRO A 18 12.37 3.04 9.55
N THR A 19 11.95 2.46 10.68
CA THR A 19 11.24 1.19 10.67
C THR A 19 9.88 1.52 10.07
N ASP A 20 9.79 1.42 8.73
CA ASP A 20 8.58 1.61 7.95
C ASP A 20 7.49 0.75 8.60
N THR A 21 6.67 1.39 9.42
CA THR A 21 5.61 0.71 10.14
C THR A 21 4.43 0.72 9.19
N SER A 22 4.55 -0.08 8.14
CA SER A 22 3.51 -0.25 7.16
C SER A 22 2.60 -1.40 7.57
N VAL A 23 1.29 -1.10 7.69
CA VAL A 23 0.28 -2.16 7.82
C VAL A 23 -0.12 -2.56 6.41
N ALA A 24 0.05 -3.85 6.08
CA ALA A 24 -0.21 -4.37 4.76
C ALA A 24 -1.29 -5.47 4.76
N GLN A 25 -2.14 -5.47 3.73
CA GLN A 25 -3.08 -6.55 3.42
C GLN A 25 -2.88 -7.03 1.99
N PHE A 26 -3.11 -8.33 1.79
CA PHE A 26 -2.84 -9.01 0.53
C PHE A 26 -4.06 -9.83 0.14
N ALA A 27 -4.40 -9.83 -1.14
CA ALA A 27 -5.36 -10.76 -1.72
C ALA A 27 -4.91 -11.19 -3.11
N ARG A 28 -5.29 -12.41 -3.50
CA ARG A 28 -4.91 -13.02 -4.78
C ARG A 28 -6.06 -13.84 -5.31
N ASP A 29 -6.27 -13.76 -6.62
CA ASP A 29 -7.08 -14.71 -7.38
C ASP A 29 -6.15 -15.62 -8.19
N ASP A 30 -6.01 -16.87 -7.75
CA ASP A 30 -5.08 -17.83 -8.37
C ASP A 30 -5.45 -18.16 -9.82
N GLU A 31 -6.73 -18.04 -10.18
CA GLU A 31 -7.21 -18.36 -11.52
C GLU A 31 -6.87 -17.27 -12.53
N SER A 32 -7.00 -15.99 -12.17
CA SER A 32 -6.60 -14.88 -13.05
C SER A 32 -5.12 -14.48 -12.91
N GLY A 33 -4.45 -14.92 -11.84
CA GLY A 33 -3.09 -14.50 -11.51
C GLY A 33 -2.98 -13.04 -11.06
N VAL A 34 -4.11 -12.38 -10.80
CA VAL A 34 -4.14 -11.02 -10.25
C VAL A 34 -3.94 -11.08 -8.74
N SER A 35 -3.07 -10.24 -8.22
CA SER A 35 -2.94 -9.97 -6.80
C SER A 35 -3.04 -8.48 -6.52
N ILE A 36 -3.49 -8.16 -5.31
CA ILE A 36 -3.60 -6.82 -4.79
C ILE A 36 -2.95 -6.77 -3.41
N GLU A 37 -2.17 -5.72 -3.20
CA GLU A 37 -1.57 -5.37 -1.93
C GLU A 37 -1.99 -3.96 -1.56
N THR A 38 -2.45 -3.76 -0.34
CA THR A 38 -2.74 -2.44 0.24
C THR A 38 -1.77 -2.20 1.38
N ARG A 39 -1.02 -1.09 1.33
CA ARG A 39 -0.09 -0.65 2.38
C ARG A 39 -0.52 0.69 2.93
N ILE A 40 -0.31 0.89 4.23
CA ILE A 40 -0.58 2.16 4.91
C ILE A 40 0.71 2.63 5.56
N HIS A 41 1.24 3.77 5.12
CA HIS A 41 2.48 4.35 5.62
C HIS A 41 2.20 5.26 6.81
N THR A 42 2.41 4.74 8.03
CA THR A 42 2.07 5.45 9.29
C THR A 42 3.23 6.23 9.90
N ASP A 43 4.45 6.05 9.41
CA ASP A 43 5.66 6.74 9.88
C ASP A 43 6.06 7.94 8.99
N GLU A 44 5.57 8.00 7.75
CA GLU A 44 5.63 9.18 6.88
C GLU A 44 4.52 10.21 7.19
N ILE A 45 4.18 10.44 8.47
CA ILE A 45 3.24 11.51 8.86
C ILE A 45 4.00 12.84 8.83
N ILE A 46 4.07 13.47 7.65
CA ILE A 46 4.92 14.66 7.46
C ILE A 46 4.14 15.97 7.64
N LEU A 47 2.79 15.93 7.70
CA LEU A 47 1.92 17.10 7.87
C LEU A 47 0.63 16.72 8.62
N ALA A 48 0.52 17.16 9.90
CA ALA A 48 -0.71 17.18 10.71
C ALA A 48 -1.66 15.96 10.58
N ASP A 49 -1.11 14.75 10.74
CA ASP A 49 -1.83 13.46 10.79
C ASP A 49 -2.36 12.89 9.47
N ARG A 50 -1.78 13.27 8.32
CA ARG A 50 -2.10 12.66 7.01
C ARG A 50 -1.36 11.35 6.78
N ILE A 51 -2.02 10.42 6.09
CA ILE A 51 -1.53 9.07 5.84
C ILE A 51 -1.68 8.73 4.35
N TRP A 52 -0.66 8.08 3.78
CA TRP A 52 -0.76 7.50 2.45
C TRP A 52 -1.24 6.05 2.51
N VAL A 53 -2.24 5.75 1.70
CA VAL A 53 -2.68 4.38 1.40
C VAL A 53 -2.25 4.05 -0.02
N ASP A 54 -1.38 3.05 -0.15
CA ASP A 54 -0.83 2.59 -1.42
C ASP A 54 -1.43 1.23 -1.78
N ASP A 55 -2.19 1.20 -2.86
CA ASP A 55 -2.68 -0.02 -3.48
C ASP A 55 -1.84 -0.40 -4.69
N ILE A 56 -1.40 -1.65 -4.73
CA ILE A 56 -0.61 -2.19 -5.83
C ILE A 56 -1.33 -3.43 -6.34
N ALA A 57 -1.83 -3.37 -7.57
CA ALA A 57 -2.34 -4.54 -8.26
C ALA A 57 -1.29 -5.06 -9.25
N THR A 58 -1.00 -6.35 -9.20
CA THR A 58 -0.04 -7.02 -10.09
C THR A 58 -0.68 -8.18 -10.83
N TRP A 59 -0.31 -8.39 -12.09
CA TRP A 59 -0.87 -9.47 -12.92
C TRP A 59 0.09 -9.88 -14.04
N THR A 60 -0.10 -11.10 -14.57
CA THR A 60 0.76 -11.66 -15.64
C THR A 60 0.04 -11.86 -16.97
N VAL A 61 -1.28 -11.64 -17.02
CA VAL A 61 -2.10 -11.75 -18.24
C VAL A 61 -2.23 -10.40 -18.96
N SER A 62 -2.66 -10.38 -20.22
CA SER A 62 -2.69 -9.15 -21.01
C SER A 62 -3.80 -8.15 -20.63
N LYS A 63 -4.81 -8.58 -19.88
CA LYS A 63 -5.94 -7.72 -19.51
C LYS A 63 -5.67 -7.00 -18.20
N GLN A 64 -5.73 -5.69 -18.27
CA GLN A 64 -5.54 -4.82 -17.12
C GLN A 64 -6.71 -4.95 -16.11
N PRO A 65 -6.42 -5.19 -14.82
CA PRO A 65 -7.38 -5.05 -13.74
C PRO A 65 -7.80 -3.58 -13.56
N VAL A 66 -9.05 -3.36 -13.13
CA VAL A 66 -9.55 -2.02 -12.83
C VAL A 66 -9.78 -1.91 -11.33
N PHE A 67 -9.19 -0.91 -10.69
CA PHE A 67 -9.53 -0.58 -9.31
C PHE A 67 -10.97 -0.06 -9.25
N GLU A 68 -11.79 -0.67 -8.39
CA GLU A 68 -13.09 -0.11 -8.07
C GLU A 68 -12.93 1.08 -7.11
N PRO A 69 -13.82 2.09 -7.16
CA PRO A 69 -13.84 3.15 -6.17
C PRO A 69 -13.93 2.54 -4.77
N ARG A 70 -13.08 3.00 -3.87
CA ARG A 70 -13.12 2.56 -2.47
C ARG A 70 -14.30 3.23 -1.76
N ASP A 71 -15.00 2.47 -0.93
CA ASP A 71 -16.15 2.95 -0.18
C ASP A 71 -15.75 3.72 1.07
N TRP A 72 -15.55 5.03 0.90
CA TRP A 72 -15.21 5.95 1.99
C TRP A 72 -16.43 6.55 2.70
N VAL A 73 -17.66 6.30 2.22
CA VAL A 73 -18.86 7.07 2.59
C VAL A 73 -19.18 6.98 4.09
N ASP A 74 -19.00 5.80 4.68
CA ASP A 74 -19.26 5.55 6.10
C ASP A 74 -17.98 5.56 6.95
N THR A 75 -16.89 6.13 6.42
CA THR A 75 -15.60 6.24 7.13
C THR A 75 -15.39 7.61 7.75
N GLN A 76 -14.51 7.68 8.75
CA GLN A 76 -14.11 8.93 9.42
C GLN A 76 -12.89 9.59 8.75
N TRP A 77 -12.56 9.13 7.53
CA TRP A 77 -11.46 9.63 6.72
C TRP A 77 -11.94 10.71 5.76
N THR A 78 -11.15 11.76 5.63
CA THR A 78 -11.28 12.72 4.54
C THR A 78 -10.28 12.34 3.45
N VAL A 79 -10.75 12.06 2.23
CA VAL A 79 -9.88 11.84 1.07
C VAL A 79 -9.41 13.19 0.55
N ILE A 80 -8.11 13.43 0.60
CA ILE A 80 -7.48 14.68 0.17
C ILE A 80 -7.06 14.57 -1.30
N GLU A 81 -6.46 13.45 -1.67
CA GLU A 81 -5.93 13.21 -3.00
C GLU A 81 -6.04 11.72 -3.33
N GLU A 82 -6.35 11.40 -4.58
CA GLU A 82 -6.24 10.05 -5.12
C GLU A 82 -5.61 10.11 -6.51
N THR A 83 -4.54 9.33 -6.71
CA THR A 83 -3.84 9.23 -7.98
C THR A 83 -3.68 7.77 -8.36
N THR A 84 -3.81 7.48 -9.65
CA THR A 84 -3.53 6.14 -10.19
C THR A 84 -2.48 6.27 -11.28
N SER A 85 -1.38 5.53 -11.13
CA SER A 85 -0.31 5.49 -12.12
C SER A 85 -0.78 4.79 -13.40
N PRO A 86 -0.15 5.06 -14.56
CA PRO A 86 -0.28 4.15 -15.69
C PRO A 86 0.27 2.75 -15.31
N PRO A 87 -0.17 1.68 -16.02
CA PRO A 87 0.42 0.36 -15.87
C PRO A 87 1.92 0.34 -16.21
N GLU A 88 2.70 -0.36 -15.40
CA GLU A 88 4.12 -0.65 -15.64
C GLU A 88 4.31 -2.14 -15.94
N LEU A 89 5.35 -2.48 -16.70
CA LEU A 89 5.77 -3.87 -16.94
C LEU A 89 7.22 -4.04 -16.47
N ARG A 90 7.45 -4.93 -15.50
CA ARG A 90 8.79 -5.27 -15.00
C ARG A 90 8.89 -6.78 -14.82
N ASP A 91 9.97 -7.37 -15.35
CA ASP A 91 10.24 -8.82 -15.24
C ASP A 91 9.07 -9.73 -15.64
N GLY A 92 8.29 -9.31 -16.65
CA GLY A 92 7.12 -10.06 -17.13
C GLY A 92 5.86 -9.93 -16.27
N VAL A 93 5.88 -9.08 -15.25
CA VAL A 93 4.74 -8.78 -14.38
C VAL A 93 4.29 -7.35 -14.63
N TYR A 94 3.00 -7.18 -14.91
CA TYR A 94 2.37 -5.88 -14.97
C TYR A 94 2.00 -5.41 -13.57
N SER A 95 2.12 -4.10 -13.30
CA SER A 95 1.65 -3.48 -12.07
C SER A 95 0.90 -2.18 -12.35
N ILE A 96 -0.04 -1.83 -11.47
CA ILE A 96 -0.69 -0.52 -11.43
C ILE A 96 -0.81 -0.08 -9.98
N HIS A 97 -0.50 1.18 -9.72
CA HIS A 97 -0.42 1.72 -8.38
C HIS A 97 -1.49 2.79 -8.20
N ARG A 98 -2.32 2.68 -7.16
CA ARG A 98 -3.21 3.74 -6.72
C ARG A 98 -2.74 4.25 -5.36
N ARG A 99 -2.50 5.56 -5.25
CA ARG A 99 -2.10 6.23 -4.01
C ARG A 99 -3.23 7.15 -3.56
N THR A 100 -3.66 7.00 -2.31
CA THR A 100 -4.70 7.85 -1.73
C THR A 100 -4.15 8.53 -0.47
N LEU A 101 -4.18 9.85 -0.43
CA LEU A 101 -3.87 10.65 0.77
C LEU A 101 -5.14 10.86 1.57
N ILE A 102 -5.13 10.39 2.82
CA ILE A 102 -6.26 10.53 3.74
C ILE A 102 -5.86 11.30 4.99
N GLU A 103 -6.83 11.98 5.59
CA GLU A 103 -6.69 12.73 6.83
C GLU A 103 -7.81 12.31 7.80
N PRO A 104 -7.50 11.97 9.07
CA PRO A 104 -8.51 11.62 10.04
C PRO A 104 -9.18 12.89 10.54
N PHE A 105 -10.49 12.83 10.81
CA PHE A 105 -11.21 13.99 11.34
C PHE A 105 -10.82 14.34 12.79
N LEU A 106 -10.54 13.33 13.62
CA LEU A 106 -10.12 13.45 15.01
C LEU A 106 -9.04 12.40 15.33
N PRO A 107 -8.34 12.49 16.48
CA PRO A 107 -7.50 11.40 16.94
C PRO A 107 -8.34 10.16 17.31
N GLY A 108 -7.90 8.99 16.86
CA GLY A 108 -8.55 7.71 17.17
C GLY A 108 -8.17 6.64 16.17
N THR A 109 -8.65 5.42 16.44
CA THR A 109 -8.44 4.29 15.54
C THR A 109 -9.55 4.21 14.52
N TYR A 110 -9.18 4.13 13.24
CA TYR A 110 -10.09 4.15 12.11
C TYR A 110 -9.80 3.02 11.14
N THR A 111 -10.83 2.59 10.41
CA THR A 111 -10.70 1.54 9.41
C THR A 111 -10.53 2.16 8.03
N VAL A 112 -9.43 1.84 7.36
CA VAL A 112 -9.31 1.99 5.92
C VAL A 112 -10.08 0.84 5.26
N PRO A 113 -11.08 1.12 4.41
CA PRO A 113 -11.86 0.10 3.74
C PRO A 113 -11.01 -0.80 2.85
N ALA A 114 -11.55 -1.98 2.54
CA ALA A 114 -10.94 -2.90 1.60
C ALA A 114 -10.64 -2.23 0.24
N SER A 115 -9.56 -2.68 -0.38
CA SER A 115 -9.25 -2.35 -1.76
C SER A 115 -9.81 -3.43 -2.67
N VAL A 116 -10.50 -3.03 -3.74
CA VAL A 116 -11.16 -3.96 -4.65
C VAL A 116 -10.67 -3.72 -6.06
N VAL A 117 -10.33 -4.82 -6.72
CA VAL A 117 -9.96 -4.86 -8.13
C VAL A 117 -10.95 -5.75 -8.88
N ARG A 118 -11.46 -5.24 -9.99
CA ARG A 118 -12.29 -5.95 -10.94
C ARG A 118 -11.44 -6.51 -12.08
N VAL A 119 -11.60 -7.81 -12.33
CA VAL A 119 -10.84 -8.57 -13.34
C VAL A 119 -11.78 -9.15 -14.39
N HIS A 120 -11.55 -8.80 -15.67
CA HIS A 120 -12.32 -9.36 -16.79
C HIS A 120 -11.52 -10.46 -17.48
N ARG A 121 -11.96 -11.71 -17.34
CA ARG A 121 -11.28 -12.85 -17.95
C ARG A 121 -11.57 -12.92 -19.45
N SER A 122 -12.84 -12.83 -19.84
CA SER A 122 -13.29 -12.67 -21.23
C SER A 122 -14.23 -11.45 -21.34
N PRO A 123 -14.47 -10.92 -22.56
CA PRO A 123 -15.39 -9.78 -22.74
C PRO A 123 -16.82 -10.09 -22.29
N ASP A 124 -17.23 -11.36 -22.36
CA ASP A 124 -18.60 -11.82 -22.11
C ASP A 124 -18.78 -12.54 -20.77
N ALA A 125 -17.72 -12.69 -19.96
CA ALA A 125 -17.82 -13.30 -18.64
C ALA A 125 -18.08 -12.25 -17.56
N GLU A 126 -18.84 -12.65 -16.54
CA GLU A 126 -18.96 -11.90 -15.30
C GLU A 126 -17.57 -11.64 -14.71
N PRO A 127 -17.27 -10.39 -14.33
CA PRO A 127 -15.97 -10.04 -13.81
C PRO A 127 -15.78 -10.64 -12.40
N THR A 128 -14.54 -11.01 -12.10
CA THR A 128 -14.17 -11.47 -10.76
C THR A 128 -13.69 -10.28 -9.93
N LEU A 129 -14.06 -10.24 -8.65
CA LEU A 129 -13.59 -9.23 -7.70
C LEU A 129 -12.50 -9.83 -6.81
N VAL A 130 -11.35 -9.16 -6.75
CA VAL A 130 -10.25 -9.47 -5.81
C VAL A 130 -10.22 -8.36 -4.78
N SER A 131 -10.35 -8.71 -3.50
CA SER A 131 -10.49 -7.73 -2.42
C SER A 131 -9.51 -7.99 -1.29
N THR A 132 -8.79 -6.97 -0.83
CA THR A 132 -8.08 -7.02 0.46
C THR A 132 -9.08 -7.00 1.62
N LYS A 133 -8.61 -7.24 2.84
CA LYS A 133 -9.38 -6.97 4.06
C LYS A 133 -9.25 -5.49 4.43
N PRO A 134 -10.24 -4.91 5.14
CA PRO A 134 -10.09 -3.60 5.75
C PRO A 134 -8.90 -3.59 6.74
N ILE A 135 -8.30 -2.41 6.94
CA ILE A 135 -7.13 -2.22 7.80
C ILE A 135 -7.49 -1.23 8.91
N GLU A 136 -7.30 -1.63 10.17
CA GLU A 136 -7.37 -0.71 11.31
C GLU A 136 -6.06 0.08 11.43
N VAL A 137 -6.19 1.40 11.55
CA VAL A 137 -5.09 2.35 11.69
C VAL A 137 -5.30 3.11 13.00
N PRO A 138 -4.33 3.08 13.94
CA PRO A 138 -4.48 3.63 15.28
C PRO A 138 -4.45 5.16 15.34
#